data_AF-E1YBY2-F1
#
_entry.id   AF-E1YBY2-F1
#
_cell.length_a   1.000
_cell.length_b   1.000
_cell.length_c   1.000
_cell.angle_alpha   90.00
_cell.angle_beta   90.00
_cell.angle_gamma   90.00
#
_symmetry.space_group_name_H-M   'P 1'
#
loop_
_entity.id
_entity.type
_entity.pdbx_description
1 polymer ?
#
loop_
_entity_poly.entity_id
_entity_poly.type
_entity_poly.pdbx_seq_one_letter_code
_entity_poly.pdbx_strand_id
1 'polypeptide(L)'
;MRIEPFPLPKIGVFMNKSKTWGGSPTKETSFYMREVSRVCDNASKTENIRAEFLDSWIPERVGVKRAITSGGVPGELVDPFKNLWNEVVRYLA
;
A
#
# COMPACT_ATOMS: atom_id res chain seq x y z
N MET A 1 2.97 -38.37 7.15
CA MET A 1 3.18 -36.93 7.35
C MET A 1 2.41 -36.21 6.25
N ARG A 2 1.28 -35.56 6.58
CA ARG A 2 0.46 -34.81 5.61
C ARG A 2 1.01 -33.39 5.61
N ILE A 3 1.49 -32.89 4.48
CA ILE A 3 1.85 -31.48 4.34
C ILE A 3 0.51 -30.73 4.31
N GLU A 4 0.16 -30.08 5.42
CA GLU A 4 -0.95 -29.13 5.38
C GLU A 4 -0.56 -27.99 4.44
N PRO A 5 -1.41 -27.61 3.48
CA PRO A 5 -1.11 -26.46 2.65
C PRO A 5 -0.99 -25.25 3.56
N PHE A 6 0.13 -24.53 3.45
CA PHE A 6 0.30 -23.25 4.14
C PHE A 6 -0.92 -22.38 3.84
N PRO A 7 -1.42 -21.60 4.83
CA PRO A 7 -2.54 -20.70 4.60
C PRO A 7 -2.20 -19.80 3.41
N LEU A 8 -3.16 -19.63 2.50
CA LEU A 8 -2.97 -18.77 1.33
C LEU A 8 -2.57 -17.36 1.82
N PRO A 9 -1.43 -16.82 1.37
CA PRO A 9 -0.94 -15.55 1.85
C PRO A 9 -1.94 -14.44 1.51
N LYS A 10 -2.22 -13.57 2.50
CA LYS A 10 -2.90 -12.29 2.28
C LYS A 10 -1.89 -11.30 1.72
N ILE A 11 -2.18 -10.65 0.60
CA ILE A 11 -1.30 -9.71 -0.11
C ILE A 11 -1.97 -8.34 -0.14
N GLY A 12 -1.48 -7.41 0.68
CA GLY A 12 -1.86 -6.00 0.61
C GLY A 12 -0.92 -5.23 -0.31
N VAL A 13 -1.47 -4.54 -1.31
CA VAL A 13 -0.72 -3.69 -2.24
C VAL A 13 -1.08 -2.24 -1.99
N PHE A 14 -0.10 -1.34 -1.89
CA PHE A 14 -0.36 0.10 -1.70
C PHE A 14 0.57 0.93 -2.58
N MET A 15 0.19 2.19 -2.83
CA MET A 15 1.01 3.08 -3.64
C MET A 15 2.06 3.80 -2.77
N ASN A 16 3.33 3.45 -2.95
CA ASN A 16 4.46 4.13 -2.35
C ASN A 16 5.02 5.21 -3.28
N LYS A 17 5.69 6.23 -2.72
CA LYS A 17 6.28 7.35 -3.48
C LYS A 17 5.30 8.00 -4.44
N SER A 18 4.09 8.25 -3.96
CA SER A 18 3.03 8.89 -4.73
C SER A 18 3.42 10.33 -5.06
N LYS A 19 3.44 10.67 -6.35
CA LYS A 19 3.54 12.06 -6.78
C LYS A 19 2.25 12.75 -6.41
N THR A 20 2.35 13.92 -5.77
CA THR A 20 1.19 14.67 -5.28
C THR A 20 1.15 16.08 -5.85
N TRP A 21 -0.04 16.57 -6.16
CA TRP A 21 -0.32 17.97 -6.49
C TRP A 21 -1.50 18.46 -5.65
N GLY A 22 -1.31 19.56 -4.91
CA GLY A 22 -2.38 20.09 -4.03
C GLY A 22 -2.80 19.15 -2.89
N GLY A 23 -1.89 18.29 -2.41
CA GLY A 23 -2.16 17.35 -1.33
C GLY A 23 -2.76 16.00 -1.75
N SER A 24 -3.09 15.83 -3.04
CA SER A 24 -3.67 14.60 -3.58
C SER A 24 -2.76 13.96 -4.62
N PRO A 25 -2.89 12.65 -4.91
CA PRO A 25 -2.15 12.01 -5.98
C PRO A 25 -2.41 12.68 -7.34
N THR A 26 -1.39 12.76 -8.18
CA THR A 26 -1.55 13.28 -9.54
C THR A 26 -2.46 12.37 -10.37
N LYS A 27 -2.99 12.87 -11.49
CA LYS A 27 -3.81 12.06 -12.42
C LYS A 27 -3.10 10.77 -12.85
N GLU A 28 -1.80 10.86 -13.10
CA GLU A 28 -0.95 9.73 -13.47
C GLU A 28 -0.87 8.70 -12.32
N THR A 29 -0.57 9.14 -11.09
CA THR A 29 -0.53 8.24 -9.94
C THR A 29 -1.89 7.59 -9.69
N SER A 30 -2.98 8.36 -9.72
CA SER A 30 -4.34 7.85 -9.56
C SER A 30 -4.75 6.85 -10.65
N PHE A 31 -4.26 7.03 -11.89
CA PHE A 31 -4.46 6.07 -12.97
C PHE A 31 -3.79 4.74 -12.63
N TYR A 32 -2.51 4.75 -12.23
CA TYR A 32 -1.81 3.52 -11.85
C TYR A 32 -2.44 2.82 -10.64
N MET A 33 -2.87 3.58 -9.62
CA MET A 33 -3.59 3.01 -8.48
C MET A 33 -4.84 2.23 -8.93
N ARG A 34 -5.61 2.80 -9.85
CA ARG A 34 -6.81 2.16 -10.40
C ARG A 34 -6.50 0.89 -11.18
N GLU A 35 -5.46 0.90 -12.02
CA GLU A 35 -5.10 -0.29 -12.80
C GLU A 35 -4.59 -1.42 -11.89
N VAL A 36 -3.78 -1.10 -10.87
CA VAL A 36 -3.32 -2.10 -9.89
C VAL A 36 -4.49 -2.66 -9.09
N SER A 37 -5.43 -1.81 -8.64
CA SER A 37 -6.65 -2.26 -7.97
C SER A 37 -7.43 -3.27 -8.81
N ARG A 38 -7.61 -3.02 -10.10
CA ARG A 38 -8.26 -3.97 -11.02
C ARG A 38 -7.51 -5.30 -11.13
N VAL A 39 -6.18 -5.27 -11.15
CA VAL A 39 -5.36 -6.49 -11.19
C VAL A 39 -5.49 -7.28 -9.89
N CYS A 40 -5.49 -6.61 -8.73
CA CYS A 40 -5.75 -7.25 -7.44
C CYS A 40 -7.13 -7.91 -7.41
N ASP A 41 -8.18 -7.22 -7.88
CA ASP A 41 -9.53 -7.76 -7.96
C ASP A 41 -9.60 -9.00 -8.86
N ASN A 42 -8.93 -8.97 -10.02
CA ASN A 42 -8.87 -10.10 -10.94
C ASN A 42 -8.13 -11.29 -10.33
N ALA A 43 -6.98 -11.05 -9.67
CA ALA A 43 -6.22 -12.10 -8.98
C ALA A 43 -7.03 -12.74 -7.84
N SER A 44 -7.78 -11.92 -7.10
CA SER A 44 -8.66 -12.36 -6.02
C SER A 44 -9.81 -13.24 -6.50
N LYS A 45 -10.43 -12.88 -7.62
CA LYS A 45 -11.59 -13.59 -8.17
C LYS A 45 -11.22 -14.83 -8.98
N THR A 46 -10.17 -14.76 -9.80
CA THR A 46 -9.86 -15.77 -10.81
C THR A 46 -8.82 -16.77 -10.33
N GLU A 47 -7.79 -16.29 -9.61
CA GLU A 47 -6.62 -17.11 -9.25
C GLU A 47 -6.67 -17.60 -7.79
N ASN A 48 -7.75 -17.29 -7.06
CA ASN A 48 -7.89 -17.58 -5.62
C ASN A 48 -6.71 -17.05 -4.78
N ILE A 49 -6.08 -15.96 -5.23
CA ILE A 49 -5.00 -15.27 -4.54
C ILE A 49 -5.63 -14.17 -3.68
N ARG A 50 -5.48 -14.22 -2.37
CA ARG A 50 -6.01 -13.18 -1.47
C ARG A 50 -5.21 -11.89 -1.62
N ALA A 51 -5.50 -11.10 -2.65
CA ALA A 51 -4.85 -9.83 -2.93
C ALA A 51 -5.85 -8.68 -2.83
N GLU A 52 -5.45 -7.59 -2.19
CA GLU A 52 -6.25 -6.37 -2.04
C GLU A 52 -5.36 -5.15 -2.25
N PHE A 53 -5.87 -4.18 -3.01
CA PHE A 53 -5.23 -2.88 -3.13
C PHE A 53 -5.76 -1.97 -2.03
N LEU A 54 -4.85 -1.49 -1.18
CA LEU A 54 -5.12 -0.58 -0.08
C LEU A 54 -5.24 0.86 -0.62
N ASP A 55 -6.26 1.58 -0.16
CA ASP A 55 -6.56 2.97 -0.53
C ASP A 55 -5.50 3.95 -0.02
N SER A 56 -4.81 3.61 1.07
CA SER A 56 -3.74 4.42 1.63
C SER A 56 -2.54 4.51 0.69
N TRP A 57 -1.93 5.69 0.63
CA TRP A 57 -0.76 5.95 -0.19
C TRP A 57 0.26 6.79 0.56
N ILE A 58 1.54 6.59 0.23
CA ILE A 58 2.65 7.30 0.87
C ILE A 58 3.20 8.33 -0.12
N PRO A 59 3.16 9.64 0.19
CA PRO A 59 3.67 10.66 -0.71
C PRO A 59 5.19 10.57 -0.89
N GLU A 60 5.66 10.93 -2.08
CA GLU A 60 7.07 11.19 -2.28
C GLU A 60 7.48 12.48 -1.54
N ARG A 61 8.45 12.38 -0.63
CA ARG A 61 8.99 13.50 0.13
C ARG A 61 10.50 13.41 0.24
N VAL A 62 11.17 14.57 0.14
CA VAL A 62 12.62 14.70 0.36
C VAL A 62 12.98 14.23 1.77
N GLY A 63 12.09 14.45 2.74
CA GLY A 63 12.24 14.02 4.14
C GLY A 63 12.50 12.53 4.30
N VAL A 64 11.97 11.65 3.43
CA VAL A 64 12.21 10.20 3.49
C VAL A 64 13.69 9.87 3.40
N LYS A 65 14.41 10.52 2.48
CA LYS A 65 15.85 10.27 2.30
C LYS A 65 16.64 10.69 3.54
N ARG A 66 16.24 11.79 4.18
CA ARG A 66 16.89 12.28 5.41
C ARG A 66 16.62 11.36 6.60
N ALA A 67 15.38 10.89 6.73
CA ALA A 67 14.95 9.96 7.76
C ALA A 67 15.71 8.64 7.77
N ILE A 68 16.08 8.12 6.60
CA ILE A 68 16.92 6.91 6.50
C ILE A 68 18.27 7.12 7.21
N THR A 69 18.84 8.32 7.11
CA THR A 69 20.16 8.63 7.67
C THR A 69 20.09 9.10 9.13
N SER A 70 19.10 9.93 9.48
CA SER A 70 18.98 10.55 10.80
C SER A 70 18.23 9.69 11.82
N GLY A 71 17.50 8.67 11.35
CA GLY A 71 16.46 8.01 12.13
C GLY A 71 15.19 8.87 12.24
N GLY A 72 14.09 8.21 12.60
CA GLY A 72 12.76 8.82 12.77
C GLY A 72 11.92 8.90 11.50
N VAL A 73 10.62 9.15 11.65
CA VAL A 73 9.68 9.36 10.54
C VAL A 73 9.46 10.86 10.36
N PRO A 74 9.56 11.42 9.15
CA PRO A 74 9.23 12.82 8.91
C PRO A 74 7.81 13.13 9.35
N GLY A 75 7.58 14.26 10.02
CA GLY A 75 6.26 14.59 10.61
C GLY A 75 5.12 14.51 9.60
N GLU A 76 5.36 14.97 8.37
CA GLU A 76 4.42 14.92 7.25
C GLU A 76 4.05 13.51 6.75
N LEU A 77 4.80 12.48 7.15
CA LEU A 77 4.54 11.08 6.79
C LEU A 77 3.94 10.26 7.92
N VAL A 78 3.90 10.81 9.13
CA VAL A 78 3.34 10.10 10.29
C VAL A 78 1.89 9.71 10.03
N ASP A 79 1.05 10.65 9.60
CA ASP A 79 -0.37 10.37 9.36
C ASP A 79 -0.59 9.44 8.15
N PRO A 80 0.07 9.63 6.98
CA PRO A 80 0.04 8.63 5.91
C PRO A 80 0.40 7.20 6.36
N PHE A 81 1.45 7.04 7.16
CA PHE A 81 1.83 5.71 7.67
C PHE A 81 0.84 5.16 8.70
N LYS A 82 0.26 6.00 9.57
CA LYS A 82 -0.81 5.59 10.49
C LYS A 82 -2.05 5.11 9.75
N ASN A 83 -2.46 5.83 8.70
CA ASN A 83 -3.60 5.44 7.88
C ASN A 83 -3.35 4.09 7.20
N LEU A 84 -2.18 3.92 6.59
CA LEU A 84 -1.77 2.64 5.99
C LEU A 84 -1.75 1.51 7.03
N TRP A 85 -1.20 1.76 8.22
CA TRP A 85 -1.16 0.77 9.30
C TRP A 85 -2.56 0.33 9.72
N ASN A 86 -3.48 1.28 9.93
CA ASN A 86 -4.86 0.97 10.29
C ASN A 86 -5.56 0.15 9.20
N GLU A 87 -5.27 0.43 7.94
CA GLU A 87 -5.81 -0.33 6.82
C GLU A 87 -5.25 -1.76 6.76
N VAL A 88 -3.94 -1.92 6.95
CA VAL A 88 -3.31 -3.24 7.04
C VAL A 88 -3.89 -4.05 8.19
N VAL A 89 -4.08 -3.45 9.38
CA VAL A 89 -4.68 -4.15 10.53
C VAL A 89 -6.12 -4.59 10.21
N ARG A 90 -6.93 -3.74 9.55
CA ARG A 90 -8.28 -4.11 9.11
C ARG A 90 -8.29 -5.24 8.09
N TYR A 91 -7.35 -5.23 7.16
CA TYR A 91 -7.20 -6.28 6.15
C TYR A 91 -6.74 -7.62 6.73
N LEU A 92 -5.91 -7.58 7.78
CA LEU A 92 -5.40 -8.77 8.46
C LEU A 92 -6.41 -9.41 9.41
N ALA A 93 -7.33 -8.61 9.99
CA ALA A 93 -8.47 -9.11 10.78
C ALA A 93 -9.36 -10.10 10.00
#